data_AF-X1LCR1-F1
#
_entry.id   AF-X1LCR1-F1
#
_cell.length_a   1.000
_cell.length_b   1.000
_cell.length_c   1.000
_cell.angle_alpha   90.00
_cell.angle_beta   90.00
_cell.angle_gamma   90.00
#
_symmetry.space_group_name_H-M   'P 1'
#
loop_
_entity.id
_entity.type
_entity.pdbx_description
1 polymer ?
#
loop_
_entity_poly.entity_id
_entity_poly.type
_entity_poly.pdbx_seq_one_letter_code
_entity_poly.pdbx_strand_id
1 'polypeptide(L)'
;MDNKCICKVKNNKLKIIPDRIKYLYIEVTNKCNLKCLHCYDDSSEVATQSINLIDIKYFISKFNNLECVNISGGEPLTWNYTIPLIKFLSEKKIRIRLITNGTLLTSKKISMLPKEAISIQFTLTG
;
A
#
# COMPACT_ATOMS: atom_id res chain seq x y z
N MET A 1 -1.30 23.26 5.26
CA MET A 1 -0.56 22.70 4.10
C MET A 1 -1.36 21.50 3.62
N ASP A 2 -1.75 21.55 2.35
CA ASP A 2 -2.84 20.77 1.78
C ASP A 2 -2.65 19.25 1.88
N ASN A 3 -3.45 18.59 2.73
CA ASN A 3 -3.67 17.14 2.73
C ASN A 3 -4.43 16.69 1.47
N LYS A 4 -3.82 16.87 0.29
CA LYS A 4 -4.30 16.36 -1.01
C LYS A 4 -3.87 14.91 -1.18
N CYS A 5 -4.37 13.99 -0.36
CA CYS A 5 -4.53 12.58 -0.78
C CYS A 5 -5.46 11.80 0.17
N ILE A 6 -6.75 12.16 0.15
CA ILE A 6 -7.82 11.26 0.58
C ILE A 6 -8.90 11.43 -0.46
N CYS A 7 -8.97 10.52 -1.43
CA CYS A 7 -10.10 10.35 -2.35
C CYS A 7 -10.84 11.66 -2.71
N LYS A 8 -10.17 12.67 -3.28
CA LYS A 8 -10.88 13.79 -3.91
C LYS A 8 -11.42 13.32 -5.26
N VAL A 9 -12.36 12.39 -5.21
CA VAL A 9 -13.37 12.26 -6.26
C VAL A 9 -14.16 13.56 -6.20
N LYS A 10 -13.77 14.51 -7.05
CA LYS A 10 -14.44 15.81 -7.17
C LYS A 10 -15.96 15.59 -7.21
N ASN A 11 -16.65 16.07 -6.17
CA ASN A 11 -18.11 16.20 -6.06
C ASN A 11 -19.02 14.98 -6.28
N ASN A 12 -18.49 13.78 -6.46
CA ASN A 12 -19.29 12.55 -6.39
C ASN A 12 -18.97 11.87 -5.07
N LYS A 13 -19.92 11.89 -4.12
CA LYS A 13 -19.96 10.90 -3.04
C LYS A 13 -19.91 9.54 -3.71
N LEU A 14 -18.73 8.91 -3.75
CA LEU A 14 -18.60 7.53 -4.16
C LEU A 14 -19.61 6.76 -3.32
N LYS A 15 -20.67 6.26 -3.96
CA LYS A 15 -21.59 5.32 -3.33
C LYS A 15 -20.83 4.00 -3.31
N ILE A 16 -19.84 3.92 -2.42
CA ILE A 16 -19.09 2.69 -2.17
C ILE A 16 -20.16 1.67 -1.78
N ILE A 17 -20.31 0.62 -2.59
CA ILE A 17 -21.10 -0.56 -2.23
C ILE A 17 -20.08 -1.52 -1.62
N PRO A 18 -19.76 -1.40 -0.32
CA PRO A 18 -18.54 -1.98 0.22
C PRO A 18 -18.58 -3.51 0.17
N ASP A 19 -19.78 -4.08 0.19
CA ASP A 19 -20.01 -5.53 0.15
C ASP A 19 -19.65 -6.17 -1.18
N ARG A 20 -19.51 -5.39 -2.27
CA ARG A 20 -19.06 -5.89 -3.58
C ARG A 20 -17.56 -5.67 -3.85
N ILE A 21 -16.88 -4.92 -2.99
CA ILE A 21 -15.45 -4.60 -3.17
C ILE A 21 -14.64 -5.49 -2.24
N LYS A 22 -13.97 -6.48 -2.84
CA LYS A 22 -13.19 -7.50 -2.13
C LYS A 22 -11.68 -7.25 -2.18
N TYR A 23 -11.23 -6.37 -3.07
CA TYR A 23 -9.82 -6.14 -3.36
C TYR A 23 -9.54 -4.65 -3.37
N LEU A 24 -8.49 -4.23 -2.66
CA LEU A 24 -7.95 -2.87 -2.76
C LEU A 24 -6.51 -2.92 -3.29
N TYR A 25 -6.16 -1.93 -4.09
CA TYR A 25 -4.78 -1.63 -4.46
C TYR A 25 -4.46 -0.26 -3.90
N ILE A 26 -3.41 -0.18 -3.08
CA ILE A 26 -3.04 1.04 -2.35
C ILE A 26 -1.59 1.38 -2.66
N GLU A 27 -1.40 2.54 -3.28
CA GLU A 27 -0.08 3.17 -3.47
C GLU A 27 0.22 4.03 -2.25
N VAL A 28 1.06 3.53 -1.34
CA VAL A 28 1.26 4.18 -0.03
C VAL A 28 2.19 5.40 -0.11
N THR A 29 3.03 5.44 -1.15
CA THR A 29 3.98 6.52 -1.41
C THR A 29 4.42 6.49 -2.87
N ASN A 30 4.85 7.63 -3.42
CA ASN A 30 5.60 7.68 -4.68
C ASN A 30 7.12 7.74 -4.46
N LYS A 31 7.60 7.63 -3.21
CA LYS A 31 9.02 7.52 -2.91
C LYS A 31 9.54 6.14 -3.31
N CYS A 32 10.64 6.11 -4.05
CA CYS A 32 11.30 4.87 -4.47
C CYS A 32 12.82 5.04 -4.41
N ASN A 33 13.54 4.00 -3.99
CA ASN A 33 15.01 4.00 -4.02
C ASN A 33 15.60 3.67 -5.41
N LEU A 34 14.75 3.44 -6.41
CA LEU A 34 15.11 3.22 -7.81
C LEU A 34 14.43 4.27 -8.70
N LYS A 35 14.93 4.44 -9.93
CA LYS A 35 14.36 5.34 -10.94
C LYS A 35 14.22 4.60 -12.28
N CYS A 36 13.20 3.77 -12.39
CA CYS A 36 12.98 2.90 -13.55
C CYS A 36 12.56 3.71 -14.79
N LEU A 37 13.08 3.35 -15.98
CA LEU A 37 12.74 4.03 -17.24
C LEU A 37 11.25 3.94 -17.62
N HIS A 38 10.57 2.89 -17.20
CA HIS A 38 9.16 2.61 -17.49
C HIS A 38 8.24 2.96 -16.30
N CYS A 39 8.72 3.70 -15.30
CA CYS A 39 7.92 4.06 -14.12
C CYS A 39 6.78 5.01 -14.52
N TYR A 40 5.53 4.54 -14.42
CA TYR A 40 4.35 5.35 -14.77
C TYR A 40 4.08 6.49 -13.78
N ASP A 41 4.57 6.38 -12.54
CA ASP A 41 4.33 7.31 -11.43
C ASP A 41 5.50 8.31 -11.23
N ASP A 42 6.53 8.23 -12.08
CA ASP A 42 7.80 8.98 -11.93
C ASP A 42 8.36 8.92 -10.49
N SER A 43 8.21 7.74 -9.86
CA SER A 43 8.64 7.51 -8.50
C SER A 43 10.16 7.66 -8.40
N SER A 44 10.63 8.28 -7.32
CA SER A 44 12.04 8.58 -7.13
C SER A 44 12.41 8.78 -5.67
N GLU A 45 13.70 8.88 -5.37
CA GLU A 45 14.18 8.99 -3.99
C GLU A 45 13.82 10.34 -3.35
N VAL A 46 13.71 11.39 -4.17
CA VAL A 46 13.36 12.75 -3.75
C VAL A 46 11.86 12.98 -3.65
N ALA A 47 11.04 12.01 -4.08
CA ALA A 47 9.60 12.12 -3.97
C ALA A 47 9.14 12.02 -2.50
N THR A 48 8.12 12.79 -2.15
CA THR A 48 7.68 12.98 -0.75
C THR A 48 6.21 12.67 -0.53
N GLN A 49 5.45 12.34 -1.58
CA GLN A 49 4.04 12.07 -1.43
C GLN A 49 3.85 10.71 -0.77
N SER A 50 2.99 10.69 0.24
CA SER A 50 2.59 9.48 0.93
C SER A 50 1.20 9.66 1.52
N ILE A 51 0.51 8.54 1.72
CA ILE A 51 -0.79 8.54 2.38
C ILE A 51 -0.56 8.39 3.89
N ASN A 52 -1.39 9.05 4.70
CA ASN A 52 -1.38 8.87 6.14
C ASN A 52 -1.94 7.48 6.52
N LEU A 53 -1.26 6.78 7.45
CA LEU A 53 -1.72 5.48 7.94
C LEU A 53 -3.14 5.53 8.53
N ILE A 54 -3.49 6.61 9.22
CA ILE A 54 -4.82 6.79 9.83
C ILE A 54 -5.91 6.82 8.75
N ASP A 55 -5.66 7.53 7.66
CA ASP A 55 -6.61 7.64 6.55
C ASP A 55 -6.80 6.30 5.84
N ILE A 56 -5.73 5.53 5.64
CA ILE A 56 -5.81 4.17 5.08
C ILE A 56 -6.64 3.27 6.01
N LYS A 57 -6.37 3.27 7.31
CA LYS A 57 -7.12 2.45 8.28
C LYS A 57 -8.60 2.84 8.31
N TYR A 58 -8.89 4.15 8.31
CA TYR A 58 -10.25 4.67 8.24
C TYR A 58 -10.96 4.21 6.96
N PHE A 59 -10.30 4.31 5.81
CA PHE A 59 -10.83 3.86 4.54
C PHE A 59 -11.13 2.35 4.54
N ILE A 60 -10.18 1.52 4.99
CA ILE A 60 -10.34 0.06 5.09
C ILE A 60 -11.51 -0.30 6.03
N SER A 61 -11.73 0.46 7.10
CA SER A 61 -12.85 0.22 8.04
C SER A 61 -14.24 0.33 7.40
N LYS A 62 -14.35 0.90 6.19
CA LYS A 62 -15.61 1.01 5.45
C LYS A 62 -15.97 -0.28 4.71
N PHE A 63 -15.07 -1.25 4.65
CA PHE A 63 -15.27 -2.52 3.93
C PHE A 63 -15.47 -3.67 4.93
N ASN A 64 -16.59 -4.37 4.80
CA ASN A 64 -16.94 -5.49 5.68
C ASN A 64 -16.38 -6.83 5.16
N ASN A 65 -16.27 -7.00 3.84
CA ASN A 65 -15.94 -8.28 3.18
C ASN A 65 -14.64 -8.17 2.36
N LEU A 66 -13.67 -7.41 2.85
CA LEU A 66 -12.42 -7.23 2.14
C LEU A 66 -11.56 -8.49 2.25
N GLU A 67 -11.23 -9.09 1.12
CA GLU A 67 -10.47 -10.34 1.06
C GLU A 67 -8.97 -10.10 0.95
N CYS A 68 -8.56 -9.05 0.23
CA CYS A 68 -7.15 -8.78 0.00
C CYS A 68 -6.84 -7.29 -0.21
N VAL A 69 -5.69 -6.87 0.30
CA VAL A 69 -5.08 -5.56 0.03
C VAL A 69 -3.71 -5.75 -0.60
N ASN A 70 -3.55 -5.16 -1.79
CA ASN A 70 -2.26 -5.00 -2.44
C ASN A 70 -1.63 -3.69 -1.97
N ILE A 71 -0.42 -3.78 -1.41
CA ILE A 71 0.38 -2.64 -0.96
C ILE A 71 1.47 -2.42 -2.00
N SER A 72 1.48 -1.24 -2.62
CA SER A 72 2.42 -0.84 -3.67
C SER A 72 2.70 0.67 -3.60
N GLY A 73 3.06 1.29 -4.73
CA GLY A 73 3.51 2.67 -4.88
C GLY A 73 4.88 2.69 -5.57
N GLY A 74 5.73 3.65 -5.21
CA GLY A 74 7.15 3.66 -5.59
C GLY A 74 7.87 2.42 -5.06
N GLU A 75 8.42 2.50 -3.85
CA GLU A 75 8.83 1.31 -3.10
C GLU A 75 8.16 1.33 -1.72
N PRO A 76 7.18 0.46 -1.45
CA PRO A 76 6.44 0.49 -0.20
C PRO A 76 7.34 0.31 1.03
N LEU A 77 8.46 -0.40 0.94
CA LEU A 77 9.39 -0.56 2.06
C LEU A 77 10.19 0.71 2.41
N THR A 78 10.04 1.80 1.65
CA THR A 78 10.50 3.16 2.03
C THR A 78 9.50 3.90 2.91
N TRP A 79 8.23 3.48 2.93
CA TRP A 79 7.20 4.08 3.76
C TRP A 79 7.25 3.49 5.18
N ASN A 80 7.49 4.35 6.17
CA ASN A 80 7.71 3.95 7.57
C ASN A 80 6.55 3.17 8.19
N TYR A 81 5.35 3.24 7.60
CA TYR A 81 4.15 2.61 8.11
C TYR A 81 3.78 1.30 7.39
N THR A 82 4.61 0.79 6.48
CA THR A 82 4.32 -0.46 5.76
C THR A 82 4.14 -1.65 6.71
N ILE A 83 5.07 -1.87 7.63
CA ILE A 83 4.94 -2.96 8.61
C ILE A 83 3.75 -2.72 9.57
N PRO A 84 3.53 -1.52 10.14
CA PRO A 84 2.31 -1.21 10.89
C PRO A 84 1.00 -1.48 10.13
N LEU A 85 0.93 -1.16 8.84
CA LEU A 85 -0.24 -1.42 8.00
C LEU A 85 -0.46 -2.93 7.80
N ILE A 86 0.62 -3.66 7.51
CA ILE A 86 0.59 -5.12 7.35
C ILE A 86 0.05 -5.80 8.61
N LYS A 87 0.53 -5.41 9.80
CA LYS A 87 0.03 -5.94 11.08
C LYS A 87 -1.46 -5.66 11.27
N PHE A 88 -1.90 -4.44 11.02
CA PHE A 88 -3.32 -4.06 11.09
C PHE A 88 -4.20 -4.91 10.15
N LEU A 89 -3.77 -5.12 8.91
CA LEU A 89 -4.51 -5.96 7.95
C LEU A 89 -4.58 -7.42 8.40
N SER A 90 -3.46 -7.95 8.91
CA SER A 90 -3.36 -9.31 9.42
C SER A 90 -4.28 -9.55 10.63
N GLU A 91 -4.37 -8.60 11.57
CA GLU A 91 -5.28 -8.66 12.72
C GLU A 91 -6.75 -8.74 12.28
N LYS A 92 -7.08 -8.12 11.15
CA LYS A 92 -8.41 -8.18 10.52
C LYS A 92 -8.62 -9.40 9.64
N LYS A 93 -7.66 -10.33 9.60
CA LYS A 93 -7.67 -11.54 8.75
C LYS A 93 -7.80 -11.23 7.25
N ILE A 94 -7.31 -10.06 6.82
CA ILE A 94 -7.29 -9.65 5.41
C ILE A 94 -5.97 -10.14 4.80
N ARG A 95 -6.03 -10.78 3.62
CA ARG A 95 -4.81 -11.22 2.92
C ARG A 95 -4.06 -10.02 2.39
N ILE A 96 -2.74 -10.14 2.35
CA ILE A 96 -1.86 -9.04 1.99
C ILE A 96 -0.99 -9.48 0.83
N ARG A 97 -0.87 -8.62 -0.18
CA ARG A 97 0.14 -8.75 -1.22
C ARG A 97 1.04 -7.53 -1.17
N LEU A 98 2.29 -7.73 -0.80
CA LEU A 98 3.31 -6.69 -0.86
C LEU A 98 3.96 -6.74 -2.24
N ILE A 99 3.82 -5.67 -3.02
CA ILE A 99 4.44 -5.52 -4.35
C ILE A 99 5.67 -4.63 -4.18
N THR A 100 6.86 -5.17 -4.40
CA THR A 100 8.14 -4.52 -4.06
C THR A 100 9.20 -4.79 -5.12
N ASN A 101 10.16 -3.89 -5.27
CA ASN A 101 11.38 -4.12 -6.05
C ASN A 101 12.36 -5.08 -5.34
N GLY A 102 12.11 -5.38 -4.06
CA GLY A 102 12.86 -6.33 -3.25
C GLY A 102 14.19 -5.83 -2.67
N THR A 103 14.73 -4.70 -3.13
CA THR A 103 16.07 -4.23 -2.72
C THR A 103 16.15 -3.84 -1.24
N LEU A 104 15.00 -3.51 -0.64
CA LEU A 104 14.89 -3.13 0.77
C LEU A 104 14.39 -4.25 1.67
N LEU A 105 14.19 -5.46 1.15
CA LEU A 105 13.68 -6.60 1.89
C LEU A 105 14.84 -7.32 2.61
N THR A 106 15.03 -7.02 3.90
CA THR A 106 16.08 -7.63 4.73
C THR A 106 15.52 -8.77 5.59
N SER A 107 16.37 -9.68 6.08
CA SER A 107 15.96 -10.77 6.99
C SER A 107 15.22 -10.23 8.23
N LYS A 108 15.64 -9.06 8.75
CA LYS A 108 14.96 -8.36 9.86
C LYS A 108 13.55 -7.91 9.50
N LYS A 109 13.33 -7.40 8.29
CA LYS A 109 11.98 -7.01 7.85
C LYS A 109 11.12 -8.24 7.62
N ILE A 110 11.67 -9.26 6.97
CA ILE A 110 10.98 -10.55 6.73
C ILE A 110 10.51 -11.17 8.05
N SER A 111 11.33 -11.16 9.09
CA SER A 111 10.96 -11.70 10.40
C SER A 111 9.83 -10.93 11.10
N MET A 112 9.52 -9.70 10.67
CA MET A 112 8.41 -8.90 11.19
C MET A 112 7.10 -9.13 10.42
N LEU A 113 7.12 -9.86 9.30
CA LEU A 113 5.96 -10.09 8.46
C LEU A 113 5.15 -11.31 8.94
N PRO A 114 3.81 -11.24 8.99
CA PRO A 114 2.95 -12.35 9.37
C PRO A 114 2.87 -13.38 8.22
N LYS A 115 3.59 -14.50 8.37
CA LYS A 115 3.80 -15.49 7.29
C LYS A 115 2.51 -16.03 6.68
N GLU A 116 1.46 -16.21 7.48
CA GLU A 116 0.20 -16.82 7.06
C GLU A 116 -0.71 -15.85 6.30
N ALA A 117 -0.51 -14.53 6.47
CA ALA A 117 -1.38 -13.50 5.91
C ALA A 117 -0.79 -12.80 4.68
N ILE A 118 0.52 -12.90 4.45
CA ILE A 118 1.23 -12.12 3.45
C ILE A 118 1.84 -12.96 2.32
N SER A 119 1.65 -12.47 1.11
CA SER A 119 2.39 -12.88 -0.09
C SER A 119 3.27 -11.74 -0.56
N ILE A 120 4.45 -12.07 -1.08
CA ILE A 120 5.41 -11.09 -1.61
C ILE A 120 5.46 -11.27 -3.13
N GLN A 121 5.24 -10.18 -3.86
CA GLN A 121 5.38 -10.10 -5.31
C GLN A 121 6.57 -9.20 -5.63
N PHE A 122 7.57 -9.75 -6.29
CA PHE A 122 8.69 -8.97 -6.81
C PHE A 122 8.34 -8.37 -8.16
N THR A 123 8.64 -7.09 -8.34
CA THR A 123 8.61 -6.44 -9.65
C THR A 123 10.00 -6.57 -10.26
N LEU A 124 10.09 -7.35 -11.34
CA LEU A 124 11.31 -7.51 -12.13
C LEU A 124 11.15 -6.75 -13.44
N THR A 125 12.17 -5.96 -13.76
CA THR A 125 12.14 -5.06 -14.91
C THR A 125 13.50 -5.13 -15.60
N GLY A 126 13.51 -5.22 -16.93
CA GLY A 126 14.72 -5.25 -17.75
C GLY A 126 14.66 -4.22 -18.87
#